data_AF-A0A542IPT2-F1
#
_entry.id   AF-A0A542IPT2-F1
#
_cell.length_a   1.000
_cell.length_b   1.000
_cell.length_c   1.000
_cell.angle_alpha   90.00
_cell.angle_beta   90.00
_cell.angle_gamma   90.00
#
_symmetry.space_group_name_H-M   'P 1'
#
loop_
_entity.id
_entity.type
_entity.pdbx_description
1 polymer ?
#
loop_
_entity_poly.entity_id
_entity_poly.type
_entity_poly.pdbx_seq_one_letter_code
_entity_poly.pdbx_strand_id
1 'polypeptide(L)'
;MFTLRTLGGLALLMAGSSWLWLTPTFATKGVRTSGFLWNLTMALCLLTILGFCIATWALFARWNWWEYAALASAGLGLVSLVPYWFAAVGGGEAGGTAAWNAFVHVLMVAIVAVLLLVPPLERWVNQQVMG
;
A
#
# COMPACT_ATOMS: atom_id res chain seq x y z
N MET A 1 -17.39 7.00 18.90
CA MET A 1 -16.50 7.73 17.96
C MET A 1 -15.90 6.86 16.86
N PHE A 2 -16.11 5.54 16.86
CA PHE A 2 -15.73 4.67 15.72
C PHE A 2 -16.89 4.59 14.73
N THR A 3 -16.80 5.32 13.63
CA THR A 3 -17.66 5.12 12.45
C THR A 3 -16.91 4.27 11.43
N LEU A 4 -17.65 3.67 10.49
CA LEU A 4 -17.03 2.96 9.36
C LEU A 4 -16.15 3.89 8.52
N ARG A 5 -16.45 5.20 8.47
CA ARG A 5 -15.56 6.20 7.86
C ARG A 5 -14.22 6.33 8.59
N THR A 6 -14.24 6.43 9.92
CA THR A 6 -12.99 6.48 10.70
C THR A 6 -12.20 5.18 10.57
N LEU A 7 -12.87 4.02 10.61
CA LEU A 7 -12.24 2.72 10.43
C LEU A 7 -11.63 2.56 9.02
N GLY A 8 -12.35 2.99 7.97
CA GLY A 8 -11.85 2.98 6.60
C GLY A 8 -10.64 3.89 6.42
N GLY A 9 -10.67 5.10 6.97
CA GLY A 9 -9.52 6.01 6.94
C GLY A 9 -8.30 5.44 7.70
N LEU A 10 -8.52 4.83 8.86
CA LEU A 10 -7.45 4.14 9.59
C LEU A 10 -6.89 2.97 8.78
N ALA A 11 -7.74 2.17 8.13
CA ALA A 11 -7.32 1.06 7.29
C ALA A 11 -6.47 1.53 6.10
N LEU A 12 -6.85 2.62 5.42
CA LEU A 12 -6.07 3.21 4.33
C LEU A 12 -4.71 3.72 4.81
N LEU A 13 -4.63 4.36 5.99
CA LEU A 13 -3.37 4.81 6.56
C LEU A 13 -2.46 3.66 7.02
N MET A 14 -3.04 2.60 7.60
CA MET A 14 -2.29 1.39 7.93
C MET A 14 -1.78 0.70 6.67
N ALA A 15 -2.62 0.60 5.64
CA ALA A 15 -2.22 0.06 4.35
C ALA A 15 -1.10 0.89 3.72
N GLY A 16 -1.23 2.21 3.72
CA GLY A 16 -0.20 3.14 3.27
C GLY A 16 1.11 2.97 4.03
N SER A 17 1.10 3.06 5.36
CA SER A 17 2.33 3.00 6.16
C SER A 17 3.06 1.65 6.08
N SER A 18 2.36 0.55 5.81
CA SER A 18 2.99 -0.78 5.65
C SER A 18 4.02 -0.84 4.52
N TRP A 19 3.89 0.00 3.48
CA TRP A 19 4.84 0.08 2.37
C TRP A 19 6.26 0.49 2.81
N LEU A 20 6.42 1.08 4.00
CA LEU A 20 7.74 1.32 4.59
C LEU A 20 8.52 0.02 4.83
N TRP A 21 7.86 -1.12 5.01
CA TRP A 21 8.52 -2.41 5.26
C TRP A 21 9.35 -2.90 4.07
N LEU A 22 9.09 -2.39 2.87
CA LEU A 22 9.84 -2.71 1.65
C LEU A 22 11.06 -1.81 1.45
N THR A 23 11.28 -0.84 2.33
CA THR A 23 12.33 0.15 2.18
C THR A 23 13.64 -0.30 2.85
N PRO A 24 14.79 0.28 2.45
CA PRO A 24 16.09 -0.02 3.05
C PRO A 24 16.15 0.03 4.58
N THR A 25 15.32 0.86 5.22
CA THR A 25 15.32 1.05 6.68
C THR A 25 14.74 -0.15 7.44
N PHE A 26 13.98 -1.01 6.76
CA PHE A 26 13.38 -2.23 7.33
C PHE A 26 14.03 -3.52 6.83
N ALA A 27 15.10 -3.43 6.02
CA ALA A 27 15.85 -4.60 5.58
C ALA A 27 16.57 -5.27 6.75
N THR A 28 16.76 -6.59 6.67
CA THR A 28 17.47 -7.35 7.70
C THR A 28 18.91 -6.85 7.84
N LYS A 29 19.43 -6.83 9.08
CA LYS A 29 20.81 -6.42 9.34
C LYS A 29 21.80 -7.27 8.52
N GLY A 30 22.68 -6.60 7.77
CA GLY A 30 23.68 -7.26 6.91
C GLY A 30 23.27 -7.37 5.44
N VAL A 31 22.01 -7.07 5.10
CA VAL A 31 21.56 -6.96 3.70
C VAL A 31 22.17 -5.72 3.06
N ARG A 32 22.65 -5.87 1.83
CA ARG A 32 23.19 -4.75 1.06
C ARG A 32 22.03 -3.90 0.52
N THR A 33 21.83 -2.74 1.12
CA THR A 33 20.73 -1.82 0.79
C THR A 33 21.13 -0.65 -0.12
N SER A 34 22.34 -0.68 -0.68
CA SER A 34 22.80 0.33 -1.63
C SER A 34 22.48 -0.07 -3.07
N GLY A 35 22.19 0.94 -3.90
CA GLY A 35 22.01 0.75 -5.34
C GLY A 35 20.72 1.37 -5.88
N PHE A 36 20.64 1.43 -7.20
CA PHE A 36 19.53 2.05 -7.91
C PHE A 36 18.18 1.41 -7.60
N LEU A 37 18.11 0.07 -7.51
CA LEU A 37 16.85 -0.65 -7.26
C LEU A 37 16.29 -0.36 -5.86
N TRP A 38 17.13 -0.23 -4.83
CA TRP A 38 16.71 0.18 -3.50
C TRP A 38 16.19 1.62 -3.46
N ASN A 39 16.85 2.53 -4.17
CA ASN A 39 16.40 3.93 -4.29
C ASN A 39 15.06 4.02 -5.04
N LEU A 40 14.91 3.25 -6.13
CA LEU A 40 13.66 3.18 -6.88
C LEU A 40 12.52 2.60 -6.03
N THR A 41 12.78 1.51 -5.32
CA THR A 41 11.82 0.91 -4.37
C THR A 41 11.39 1.93 -3.32
N MET A 42 12.35 2.62 -2.70
CA MET A 42 12.07 3.67 -1.71
C MET A 42 11.19 4.77 -2.29
N ALA A 43 11.53 5.32 -3.45
CA ALA A 43 10.75 6.36 -4.09
C ALA A 43 9.31 5.91 -4.40
N LEU A 44 9.13 4.72 -4.97
CA LEU A 44 7.81 4.16 -5.27
C LEU A 44 6.99 3.89 -4.00
N CYS A 45 7.61 3.39 -2.94
CA CYS A 45 6.94 3.17 -1.65
C CYS A 45 6.49 4.50 -1.04
N LEU A 46 7.34 5.53 -1.05
CA LEU A 46 6.98 6.86 -0.55
C LEU A 46 5.84 7.50 -1.35
N LEU A 47 5.85 7.37 -2.69
CA LEU A 47 4.76 7.82 -3.54
C LEU A 47 3.47 7.05 -3.26
N THR A 48 3.56 5.75 -3.01
CA THR A 48 2.42 4.91 -2.64
C THR A 48 1.82 5.34 -1.29
N ILE A 49 2.67 5.58 -0.28
CA ILE A 49 2.27 6.11 1.02
C ILE A 49 1.56 7.45 0.85
N LEU A 50 2.14 8.37 0.09
CA LEU A 50 1.55 9.67 -0.19
C LEU A 50 0.18 9.53 -0.87
N GLY A 51 0.05 8.62 -1.84
CA GLY A 51 -1.21 8.32 -2.50
C GLY A 51 -2.29 7.83 -1.53
N PHE A 52 -1.97 6.91 -0.62
CA PHE A 52 -2.90 6.47 0.42
C PHE A 52 -3.27 7.56 1.43
N CYS A 53 -2.34 8.46 1.76
CA CYS A 53 -2.63 9.65 2.56
C CYS A 53 -3.62 10.59 1.83
N ILE A 54 -3.42 10.83 0.54
CA ILE A 54 -4.33 11.63 -0.29
C ILE A 54 -5.71 10.97 -0.37
N ALA A 55 -5.77 9.65 -0.59
CA ALA A 55 -7.03 8.91 -0.62
C ALA A 55 -7.78 8.99 0.73
N THR A 56 -7.05 8.86 1.85
CA THR A 56 -7.62 9.01 3.20
C THR A 56 -8.15 10.43 3.43
N TRP A 57 -7.40 11.44 3.03
CA TRP A 57 -7.84 12.83 3.13
C TRP A 57 -9.09 13.08 2.29
N ALA A 58 -9.11 12.63 1.03
CA ALA A 58 -10.26 12.74 0.14
C ALA A 58 -11.50 12.03 0.70
N LEU A 59 -11.32 10.86 1.34
CA LEU A 59 -12.37 10.13 2.04
C LEU A 59 -13.01 10.98 3.15
N PHE A 60 -12.21 11.62 4.00
CA PHE A 60 -12.72 12.49 5.07
C PHE A 60 -13.31 13.80 4.54
N ALA A 61 -12.76 14.33 3.45
CA ALA A 61 -13.30 15.48 2.72
C ALA A 61 -14.59 15.16 1.93
N ARG A 62 -15.00 13.88 1.90
CA ARG A 62 -16.16 13.37 1.15
C ARG A 62 -16.08 13.67 -0.35
N TRP A 63 -14.89 13.54 -0.93
CA TRP A 63 -14.70 13.73 -2.36
C TRP A 63 -14.91 12.43 -3.10
N ASN A 64 -15.72 12.45 -4.16
CA ASN A 64 -16.12 11.27 -4.93
C ASN A 64 -14.97 10.52 -5.62
N TRP A 65 -13.77 11.12 -5.71
CA TRP A 65 -12.62 10.51 -6.37
C TRP A 65 -11.70 9.72 -5.43
N TRP A 66 -12.00 9.67 -4.13
CA TRP A 66 -11.16 8.99 -3.13
C TRP A 66 -10.85 7.52 -3.49
N GLU A 67 -11.81 6.81 -4.10
CA GLU A 67 -11.66 5.41 -4.52
C GLU A 67 -10.62 5.26 -5.62
N TYR A 68 -10.66 6.13 -6.63
CA TYR A 68 -9.69 6.13 -7.71
C TYR A 68 -8.28 6.41 -7.18
N ALA A 69 -8.14 7.32 -6.21
CA ALA A 69 -6.87 7.58 -5.56
C ALA A 69 -6.37 6.35 -4.78
N ALA A 70 -7.25 5.66 -4.04
CA ALA A 70 -6.90 4.44 -3.32
C ALA A 70 -6.46 3.30 -4.27
N LEU A 71 -7.20 3.08 -5.35
CA LEU A 71 -6.90 2.06 -6.36
C LEU A 71 -5.62 2.37 -7.13
N ALA A 72 -5.41 3.63 -7.55
CA ALA A 72 -4.19 4.05 -8.22
C ALA A 72 -2.96 3.88 -7.31
N SER A 73 -3.10 4.22 -6.02
CA SER A 73 -2.04 4.03 -5.02
C SER A 73 -1.74 2.55 -4.81
N ALA A 74 -2.77 1.70 -4.71
CA ALA A 74 -2.63 0.26 -4.60
C ALA A 74 -1.91 -0.34 -5.82
N GLY A 75 -2.25 0.13 -7.03
CA GLY A 75 -1.57 -0.26 -8.27
C GLY A 75 -0.11 0.15 -8.30
N LEU A 76 0.21 1.38 -7.89
CA LEU A 76 1.59 1.86 -7.77
C LEU A 76 2.39 1.02 -6.76
N GLY A 77 1.75 0.65 -5.65
CA GLY A 77 2.31 -0.26 -4.65
C GLY A 77 2.69 -1.60 -5.26
N LEU A 78 1.81 -2.23 -6.04
CA LEU A 78 2.14 -3.48 -6.73
C LEU A 78 3.35 -3.34 -7.67
N VAL A 79 3.46 -2.22 -8.38
CA VAL A 79 4.63 -1.94 -9.23
C VAL A 79 5.91 -1.85 -8.41
N SER A 80 5.86 -1.31 -7.18
CA SER A 80 7.01 -1.22 -6.28
C SER A 80 7.57 -2.58 -5.84
N LEU A 81 6.75 -3.64 -5.87
CA LEU A 81 7.18 -5.00 -5.52
C LEU A 81 8.23 -5.56 -6.50
N VAL A 82 8.20 -5.12 -7.76
CA VAL A 82 9.13 -5.59 -8.79
C VAL A 82 10.58 -5.18 -8.46
N PRO A 83 10.93 -3.88 -8.34
CA PRO A 83 12.28 -3.50 -7.96
C PRO A 83 12.65 -3.96 -6.54
N TYR A 84 11.68 -4.03 -5.61
CA TYR A 84 11.91 -4.56 -4.26
C TYR A 84 12.43 -6.00 -4.32
N TRP A 85 11.77 -6.88 -5.07
CA TRP A 85 12.14 -8.28 -5.16
C TRP A 85 13.59 -8.46 -5.59
N PHE A 86 13.98 -7.78 -6.68
CA PHE A 86 15.35 -7.85 -7.19
C PHE A 86 16.36 -7.19 -6.24
N ALA A 87 15.99 -6.08 -5.60
CA ALA A 87 16.85 -5.40 -4.62
C ALA A 87 17.09 -6.25 -3.37
N ALA A 88 16.04 -6.86 -2.82
CA ALA A 88 16.08 -7.68 -1.62
C ALA A 88 16.86 -8.97 -1.86
N VAL A 89 16.48 -9.75 -2.88
CA VAL A 89 17.14 -11.01 -3.21
C VAL A 89 18.60 -10.77 -3.63
N GLY A 90 18.86 -9.78 -4.49
CA GLY A 90 20.21 -9.41 -4.90
C GLY A 90 21.06 -8.82 -3.76
N GLY A 91 20.43 -8.22 -2.76
CA GLY A 91 21.07 -7.68 -1.57
C GLY A 91 21.39 -8.72 -0.49
N GLY A 92 20.92 -9.96 -0.65
CA GLY A 92 21.14 -11.05 0.30
C GLY A 92 20.05 -11.21 1.37
N GLU A 93 18.87 -10.61 1.19
CA GLU A 93 17.71 -10.86 2.04
C GLU A 93 17.29 -12.34 1.93
N ALA A 94 16.85 -12.92 3.04
CA ALA A 94 16.38 -14.30 3.02
C ALA A 94 15.16 -14.43 2.10
N GLY A 95 15.16 -15.41 1.19
CA GLY A 95 14.07 -15.59 0.22
C GLY A 95 12.69 -15.70 0.86
N GLY A 96 12.59 -16.33 2.04
CA GLY A 96 11.35 -16.40 2.81
C GLY A 96 10.86 -15.03 3.31
N THR A 97 11.76 -14.16 3.78
CA THR A 97 11.44 -12.80 4.23
C THR A 97 10.96 -11.93 3.08
N ALA A 98 11.69 -11.93 1.96
CA ALA A 98 11.31 -11.17 0.78
C ALA A 98 9.95 -11.62 0.21
N ALA A 99 9.71 -12.93 0.16
CA ALA A 99 8.44 -13.50 -0.29
C ALA A 99 7.29 -13.18 0.65
N TRP A 100 7.51 -13.26 1.97
CA TRP A 100 6.49 -12.91 2.95
C TRP A 100 6.06 -11.45 2.84
N ASN A 101 7.02 -10.52 2.76
CA ASN A 101 6.74 -9.11 2.59
C ASN A 101 5.95 -8.85 1.30
N ALA A 102 6.39 -9.40 0.18
CA ALA A 102 5.65 -9.25 -1.08
C ALA A 102 4.23 -9.83 -0.98
N PHE A 103 4.07 -11.02 -0.41
CA PHE A 103 2.78 -11.69 -0.24
C PHE A 103 1.78 -10.86 0.57
N VAL A 104 2.19 -10.33 1.73
CA VAL A 104 1.30 -9.54 2.59
C VAL A 104 0.82 -8.28 1.87
N HIS A 105 1.69 -7.62 1.09
CA HIS A 105 1.32 -6.44 0.32
C HIS A 105 0.37 -6.78 -0.84
N VAL A 106 0.59 -7.90 -1.54
CA VAL A 106 -0.35 -8.39 -2.57
C VAL A 106 -1.71 -8.68 -1.95
N LEU A 107 -1.75 -9.37 -0.80
CA LEU A 107 -3.00 -9.68 -0.09
C LEU A 107 -3.74 -8.40 0.33
N MET A 108 -3.03 -7.43 0.89
CA MET A 108 -3.58 -6.12 1.26
C MET A 108 -4.18 -5.39 0.05
N VAL A 109 -3.44 -5.32 -1.06
CA VAL A 109 -3.93 -4.70 -2.30
C VAL A 109 -5.14 -5.45 -2.84
N ALA A 110 -5.13 -6.79 -2.80
CA ALA A 110 -6.27 -7.60 -3.21
C ALA A 110 -7.53 -7.30 -2.38
N ILE A 111 -7.40 -7.10 -1.06
CA ILE A 111 -8.51 -6.71 -0.19
C ILE A 111 -9.06 -5.33 -0.60
N VAL A 112 -8.19 -4.34 -0.81
CA VAL A 112 -8.60 -2.99 -1.25
C VAL A 112 -9.31 -3.08 -2.61
N ALA A 113 -8.73 -3.81 -3.56
CA ALA A 113 -9.31 -3.98 -4.89
C ALA A 113 -10.67 -4.69 -4.84
N VAL A 114 -10.82 -5.75 -4.06
CA VAL A 114 -12.10 -6.46 -3.89
C VAL A 114 -13.15 -5.53 -3.30
N LEU A 115 -12.83 -4.76 -2.26
CA LEU A 115 -13.79 -3.85 -1.63
C LEU A 115 -14.26 -2.74 -2.57
N LEU A 116 -13.39 -2.25 -3.47
CA LEU A 116 -13.68 -1.09 -4.32
C LEU A 116 -14.06 -1.44 -5.77
N LEU A 117 -13.81 -2.67 -6.24
CA LEU A 117 -14.14 -3.09 -7.60
C LEU A 117 -15.32 -4.06 -7.68
N VAL A 118 -15.68 -4.73 -6.57
CA VAL A 118 -16.83 -5.65 -6.55
C VAL A 118 -18.10 -4.83 -6.29
N PRO A 119 -19.05 -4.72 -7.26
CA PRO A 119 -20.13 -3.73 -7.19
C PRO A 119 -21.06 -3.82 -5.96
N PRO A 120 -21.37 -5.01 -5.40
CA PRO A 120 -22.08 -5.09 -4.13
C PRO A 120 -21.29 -4.49 -2.95
N LEU A 121 -19.97 -4.69 -2.91
CA LEU A 121 -19.11 -4.23 -1.82
C LEU A 121 -18.81 -2.74 -1.97
N GLU A 122 -18.51 -2.26 -3.16
CA GLU A 122 -18.25 -0.85 -3.44
C GLU A 122 -19.44 0.01 -3.05
N ARG A 123 -20.66 -0.36 -3.47
CA ARG A 123 -21.89 0.34 -3.05
C ARG A 123 -22.09 0.32 -1.53
N TRP A 124 -21.82 -0.82 -0.89
CA TRP A 124 -21.91 -0.90 0.57
C TRP A 124 -20.89 0.03 1.24
N VAL A 125 -19.61 0.00 0.82
CA VAL A 125 -18.57 0.90 1.32
C VAL A 125 -19.04 2.34 1.14
N ASN A 126 -19.39 2.76 -0.08
CA ASN A 126 -19.83 4.11 -0.38
C ASN A 126 -20.99 4.59 0.50
N GLN A 127 -21.99 3.75 0.78
CA GLN A 127 -23.06 4.11 1.71
C GLN A 127 -22.54 4.40 3.14
N GLN A 128 -21.56 3.63 3.61
CA GLN A 128 -21.01 3.76 4.96
C GLN A 128 -20.00 4.92 5.10
N VAL A 129 -19.21 5.19 4.05
CA VAL A 129 -18.18 6.24 4.05
C VAL A 129 -18.63 7.56 3.44
N MET A 130 -19.64 7.61 2.58
CA MET A 130 -20.09 8.86 1.93
C MET A 130 -21.46 9.33 2.42
N GLY A 131 -22.23 8.44 3.06
CA GLY A 131 -23.50 8.75 3.73
C GLY A 131 -23.40 9.69 4.93
#